data_AF-A0A1H8JMW4-F1
#
_entry.id   AF-A0A1H8JMW4-F1
#
_cell.length_a   1.000
_cell.length_b   1.000
_cell.length_c   1.000
_cell.angle_alpha   90.00
_cell.angle_beta   90.00
_cell.angle_gamma   90.00
#
_symmetry.space_group_name_H-M   'P 1'
#
loop_
_entity.id
_entity.type
_entity.pdbx_description
1 polymer ?
#
loop_
_entity_poly.entity_id
_entity_poly.type
_entity_poly.pdbx_seq_one_letter_code
_entity_poly.pdbx_strand_id
1 'polypeptide(L)' 'MTAITTIRIDHAALPAPFDRSHPNAVAEAIEAALREDGIIAEASDVISHLKIELPTTQLAAASAVLASLHLI' A
#
# COMPACT_ATOMS: atom_id res chain seq x y z
N MET A 1 -21.49 0.34 9.26
CA MET A 1 -20.65 -0.57 8.46
C MET A 1 -19.77 0.28 7.57
N THR A 2 -18.46 0.19 7.70
CA THR A 2 -17.51 0.90 6.83
C THR A 2 -17.14 -0.04 5.69
N ALA A 3 -17.35 0.38 4.44
CA ALA A 3 -16.90 -0.42 3.30
C ALA A 3 -15.36 -0.42 3.26
N ILE A 4 -14.74 -1.58 3.14
CA ILE A 4 -13.29 -1.72 3.00
C ILE A 4 -12.95 -1.92 1.53
N THR A 5 -11.95 -1.19 1.05
CA THR A 5 -11.38 -1.37 -0.28
C THR A 5 -10.03 -2.04 -0.17
N THR A 6 -9.76 -3.00 -1.06
CA THR A 6 -8.46 -3.64 -1.19
C THR A 6 -7.76 -3.14 -2.45
N ILE A 7 -6.57 -2.57 -2.29
CA ILE A 7 -5.66 -2.23 -3.39
C ILE A 7 -4.65 -3.36 -3.53
N ARG A 8 -4.36 -3.76 -4.77
CA ARG A 8 -3.40 -4.82 -5.10
C ARG A 8 -2.31 -4.20 -5.95
N ILE A 9 -1.06 -4.28 -5.49
CA ILE A 9 0.10 -3.79 -6.24
C ILE A 9 0.92 -5.00 -6.65
N ASP A 10 1.05 -5.20 -7.95
CA ASP A 10 1.88 -6.29 -8.48
C ASP A 10 3.34 -6.07 -8.11
N HIS A 11 4.01 -7.15 -7.68
CA HIS A 11 5.44 -7.11 -7.39
C HIS A 11 6.26 -6.59 -8.57
N ALA A 12 5.82 -6.90 -9.79
CA ALA A 12 6.41 -6.41 -11.03
C ALA A 12 6.37 -4.88 -11.18
N ALA A 13 5.39 -4.21 -10.57
CA ALA A 13 5.21 -2.76 -10.61
C ALA A 13 5.97 -2.02 -9.50
N LEU A 14 6.54 -2.73 -8.52
CA LEU A 14 7.33 -2.10 -7.46
C LEU A 14 8.57 -1.43 -8.04
N PRO A 15 8.80 -0.13 -7.76
CA PRO A 15 9.99 0.55 -8.24
C PRO A 15 11.26 -0.03 -7.60
N ALA A 16 12.39 0.14 -8.29
CA ALA A 16 13.70 -0.39 -7.92
C ALA A 16 14.18 -0.17 -6.46
N PRO A 17 13.77 0.88 -5.71
CA PRO A 17 14.17 1.05 -4.31
C PRO A 17 13.54 0.01 -3.37
N PHE A 18 12.44 -0.63 -3.76
CA PHE A 18 11.80 -1.66 -2.96
C PHE A 18 12.50 -3.00 -3.22
N ASP A 19 13.43 -3.33 -2.32
CA ASP A 19 14.12 -4.61 -2.35
C ASP A 19 13.13 -5.75 -2.05
N ARG A 20 12.80 -6.52 -3.09
CA ARG A 20 11.95 -7.73 -2.97
C ARG A 20 12.55 -8.79 -2.05
N SER A 21 13.82 -8.68 -1.66
CA SER A 21 14.46 -9.56 -0.67
C SER A 21 13.89 -9.34 0.74
N HIS A 22 13.23 -8.21 0.99
CA HIS A 22 12.59 -7.88 2.26
C HIS A 22 11.13 -7.46 2.05
N PRO A 23 10.23 -8.40 1.68
CA PRO A 23 8.86 -8.07 1.30
C PRO A 23 8.07 -7.38 2.43
N ASN A 24 8.35 -7.76 3.68
CA ASN A 24 7.73 -7.14 4.84
C ASN A 24 8.14 -5.67 5.02
N ALA A 25 9.37 -5.31 4.64
CA ALA A 25 9.84 -3.93 4.73
C ALA A 25 9.11 -3.01 3.75
N VAL A 26 8.71 -3.53 2.58
CA VAL A 26 7.91 -2.79 1.59
C VAL A 26 6.50 -2.52 2.13
N ALA A 27 5.85 -3.55 2.68
CA ALA A 27 4.54 -3.41 3.31
C ALA A 27 4.56 -2.39 4.45
N GLU A 28 5.52 -2.54 5.38
CA GLU A 28 5.68 -1.62 6.52
C GLU A 28 5.96 -0.18 6.08
N ALA A 29 6.78 0.03 5.05
CA ALA A 29 7.06 1.37 4.52
C ALA A 29 5.79 2.03 3.95
N ILE A 30 4.94 1.26 3.27
CA ILE A 30 3.69 1.77 2.71
C ILE A 30 2.66 2.05 3.81
N GLU A 31 2.54 1.18 4.81
CA GLU A 31 1.71 1.46 5.98
C GLU A 31 2.16 2.73 6.70
N ALA A 32 3.48 2.91 6.87
CA ALA A 32 4.04 4.09 7.53
C ALA A 32 3.70 5.36 6.75
N ALA A 33 3.91 5.37 5.43
CA ALA A 33 3.59 6.53 4.59
C ALA A 33 2.08 6.87 4.64
N LEU A 34 1.21 5.87 4.55
CA LEU A 34 -0.24 6.08 4.68
C LEU A 34 -0.62 6.62 6.07
N ARG A 35 0.03 6.12 7.12
CA ARG A 35 -0.20 6.57 8.50
C ARG A 35 0.28 8.00 8.75
N GLU A 36 1.37 8.44 8.12
CA GLU A 36 1.83 9.84 8.19
C GLU A 36 0.78 10.81 7.62
N ASP A 37 0.04 10.40 6.59
CA ASP A 37 -1.10 11.12 6.03
C ASP A 37 -2.42 10.91 6.81
N GLY A 38 -2.39 10.21 7.94
CA GLY A 38 -3.56 9.94 8.79
C GLY A 38 -4.53 8.89 8.22
N ILE A 39 -4.08 8.10 7.24
CA ILE A 39 -4.85 7.03 6.60
C ILE A 39 -4.66 5.75 7.41
N ILE A 40 -5.79 5.12 7.79
CA ILE A 40 -5.78 3.88 8.53
C ILE A 40 -5.82 2.75 7.51
N ALA A 41 -4.65 2.24 7.13
CA ALA A 41 -4.50 1.14 6.19
C ALA A 41 -3.67 0.01 6.79
N GLU A 42 -3.98 -1.20 6.37
CA GLU A 42 -3.19 -2.41 6.64
C GLU A 42 -2.57 -2.88 5.33
N ALA A 43 -1.24 -2.85 5.22
CA ALA A 43 -0.51 -3.40 4.09
C ALA A 43 0.16 -4.71 4.50
N SER A 44 0.07 -5.69 3.62
CA SER A 44 0.66 -7.01 3.84
C SER A 44 1.21 -7.53 2.53
N ASP A 45 2.43 -8.05 2.58
CA ASP A 45 2.97 -8.77 1.45
C ASP A 45 2.36 -10.17 1.36
N VAL A 46 1.80 -10.51 0.20
CA VAL A 46 1.39 -11.88 -0.11
C VAL A 46 2.15 -12.38 -1.33
N ILE A 47 2.23 -13.71 -1.47
CA ILE A 47 3.07 -14.40 -2.48
C ILE A 47 2.91 -13.84 -3.90
N SER A 48 1.72 -13.34 -4.26
CA SER A 48 1.43 -12.84 -5.61
C SER A 48 1.53 -11.32 -5.77
N HIS A 49 1.29 -10.54 -4.72
CA HIS A 49 1.17 -9.09 -4.78
C HIS A 49 1.25 -8.49 -3.38
N LEU A 50 1.49 -7.19 -3.29
CA LEU A 50 1.26 -6.45 -2.06
C LEU A 50 -0.24 -6.14 -1.93
N LYS A 51 -0.83 -6.50 -0.79
CA LYS A 51 -2.23 -6.24 -0.46
C LYS A 51 -2.32 -5.05 0.49
N ILE A 52 -3.15 -4.05 0.18
CA ILE A 52 -3.42 -2.93 1.08
C ILE A 52 -4.93 -2.85 1.32
N GLU A 53 -5.35 -2.89 2.59
CA GLU A 53 -6.75 -2.82 3.01
C GLU A 53 -6.99 -1.51 3.75
N LEU A 54 -7.98 -0.74 3.31
CA LEU A 54 -8.28 0.56 3.90
C LEU A 54 -9.77 0.93 3.77
N PRO A 55 -10.31 1.83 4.61
CA PRO A 55 -11.67 2.33 4.48
C PRO A 55 -11.91 2.99 3.12
N THR A 56 -12.98 2.62 2.42
CA THR A 56 -13.30 3.15 1.08
C THR A 56 -13.41 4.68 1.05
N THR A 57 -13.77 5.29 2.18
CA THR A 57 -13.80 6.75 2.37
C THR A 57 -12.42 7.41 2.23
N GLN A 58 -11.34 6.67 2.47
CA GLN A 58 -9.95 7.12 2.41
C GLN A 58 -9.25 6.69 1.12
N LEU A 59 -9.94 6.01 0.20
CA LEU A 59 -9.36 5.50 -1.06
C LEU A 59 -8.72 6.60 -1.90
N ALA A 60 -9.36 7.76 -2.02
CA ALA A 60 -8.82 8.86 -2.80
C ALA A 60 -7.51 9.41 -2.21
N ALA A 61 -7.44 9.55 -0.89
CA ALA A 61 -6.23 9.99 -0.20
C ALA A 61 -5.12 8.94 -0.28
N ALA A 62 -5.45 7.67 -0.05
CA ALA A 62 -4.50 6.57 -0.18
C ALA A 62 -3.94 6.46 -1.59
N SER A 63 -4.79 6.61 -2.62
CA SER A 63 -4.33 6.58 -4.02
C SER A 63 -3.36 7.72 -4.32
N ALA A 64 -3.55 8.91 -3.75
CA ALA A 64 -2.63 10.03 -3.94
C ALA A 64 -1.24 9.76 -3.32
N VAL A 65 -1.21 9.15 -2.12
CA VAL A 65 0.05 8.74 -1.47
C VAL A 65 0.74 7.65 -2.29
N LEU A 66 0.01 6.62 -2.71
CA LEU A 66 0.56 5.52 -3.52
C LEU A 66 1.09 6.00 -4.88
N ALA A 67 0.41 6.94 -5.54
CA ALA A 67 0.89 7.57 -6.77
C ALA A 67 2.16 8.39 -6.54
N SER A 68 2.26 9.08 -5.40
CA SER A 68 3.47 9.83 -5.02
C SER A 68 4.67 8.91 -4.77
N LEU A 69 4.41 7.69 -4.29
CA LEU A 69 5.40 6.61 -4.15
C LEU A 69 5.67 5.85 -5.46
N HIS A 70 5.02 6.25 -6.56
CA HIS A 70 5.14 5.62 -7.88
C HIS A 70 4.75 4.13 -7.90
N LEU A 71 3.74 3.78 -7.09
CA LEU A 71 3.21 2.42 -6.97
C LEU A 71 2.00 2.15 -7.87
N ILE A 72 1.33 3.22 -8.34
CA ILE A 72 0.19 3.20 -9.26
C ILE A 72 0.26 4.37 -10.25
#